data_AF-A0A1V0AEN2-F1
#
_entry.id   AF-A0A1V0AEN2-F1
#
_cell.length_a   1.000
_cell.length_b   1.000
_cell.length_c   1.000
_cell.angle_alpha   90.00
_cell.angle_beta   90.00
_cell.angle_gamma   90.00
#
_symmetry.space_group_name_H-M   'P 1'
#
loop_
_entity.id
_entity.type
_entity.pdbx_description
1 polymer ?
#
loop_
_entity_poly.entity_id
_entity_poly.type
_entity_poly.pdbx_seq_one_letter_code
_entity_poly.pdbx_strand_id
1 'polypeptide(L)'
;MPWRSPWTPVVCAVGVAAVGTLMVVSLLVKEVTVVIDGERRPVRAFGGTVQEVLADAGVSVGYGDLLSPAARAQVDDGTTIEVRRARPIKLTLDGRTSTHLVTATNVGDALAELDITPAAAGKLSAPPAHKVPLEGMELTVYTRRKVYVVAGTTRVSWRTTARTVREALKQKRIALRRGYLVNPPLSSFPKDGTVITVTPPRTVQIQPEIMELDWESLAECESQGDPEAYNPDGPYYGLYQFSLPMWQAVGGMDTPTTWPEEEQTYRAQLLYQQVGGRWQGQWPHCGDRLFTMNAR
;
A
#
# COMPACT_ATOMS: atom_id res chain seq x y z
N MET A 1 47.66 -91.76 5.16
CA MET A 1 46.82 -91.05 6.16
C MET A 1 46.55 -89.65 5.62
N PRO A 2 45.32 -89.30 5.22
CA PRO A 2 45.03 -87.92 4.82
C PRO A 2 44.64 -87.10 6.06
N TRP A 3 45.29 -85.96 6.21
CA TRP A 3 45.09 -84.99 7.27
C TRP A 3 43.79 -84.21 6.98
N ARG A 4 42.71 -84.48 7.74
CA ARG A 4 41.45 -83.71 7.67
C ARG A 4 41.53 -82.62 8.74
N SER A 5 41.63 -81.35 8.33
CA SER A 5 41.62 -80.23 9.27
C SER A 5 40.23 -80.12 9.92
N PRO A 6 40.14 -79.95 11.26
CA PRO A 6 38.86 -79.91 11.97
C PRO A 6 38.12 -78.57 11.84
N TRP A 7 38.65 -77.61 11.08
CA TRP A 7 38.16 -76.24 11.01
C TRP A 7 37.25 -75.93 9.81
N THR A 8 37.21 -76.81 8.80
CA THR A 8 36.42 -76.61 7.57
C THR A 8 34.90 -76.46 7.76
N PRO A 9 34.21 -77.23 8.64
CA PRO A 9 32.77 -77.06 8.81
C PRO A 9 32.39 -75.77 9.57
N VAL A 10 33.28 -75.26 10.44
CA VAL A 10 33.05 -74.05 11.23
C VAL A 10 33.13 -72.78 10.36
N VAL A 11 34.05 -72.76 9.39
CA VAL A 11 34.22 -71.60 8.47
C VAL A 11 33.01 -71.43 7.53
N CYS A 12 32.37 -72.52 7.08
CA CYS A 12 31.18 -72.45 6.23
C CYS A 12 29.93 -71.95 6.98
N ALA A 13 29.72 -72.36 8.23
CA ALA A 13 28.56 -71.95 9.02
C ALA A 13 28.58 -70.44 9.37
N VAL A 14 29.77 -69.90 9.69
CA VAL A 14 29.95 -68.45 9.95
C VAL A 14 29.78 -67.63 8.67
N GLY A 15 30.24 -68.13 7.52
CA GLY A 15 30.06 -67.47 6.22
C GLY A 15 28.59 -67.35 5.79
N VAL A 16 27.78 -68.40 5.98
CA VAL A 16 26.34 -68.38 5.63
C VAL A 16 25.54 -67.45 6.56
N ALA A 17 25.85 -67.42 7.86
CA ALA A 17 25.22 -66.48 8.79
C ALA A 17 25.55 -65.02 8.45
N ALA A 18 26.81 -64.71 8.13
CA ALA A 18 27.22 -63.35 7.75
C ALA A 18 26.54 -62.89 6.45
N VAL A 19 26.49 -63.73 5.41
CA VAL A 19 25.86 -63.40 4.12
C VAL A 19 24.33 -63.29 4.25
N GLY A 20 23.69 -64.17 5.02
CA GLY A 20 22.25 -64.11 5.26
C GLY A 20 21.83 -62.87 6.06
N THR A 21 22.61 -62.48 7.08
CA THR A 21 22.34 -61.28 7.87
C THR A 21 22.55 -59.99 7.05
N LEU A 22 23.58 -59.96 6.19
CA LEU A 22 23.82 -58.84 5.24
C LEU A 22 22.69 -58.70 4.20
N MET A 23 22.13 -59.79 3.66
CA MET A 23 20.99 -59.72 2.72
C MET A 23 19.72 -59.15 3.37
N VAL A 24 19.43 -59.50 4.63
CA VAL A 24 18.22 -59.01 5.32
C VAL A 24 18.31 -57.50 5.59
N VAL A 25 19.50 -56.98 5.93
CA VAL A 25 19.71 -55.53 6.16
C VAL A 25 19.44 -54.71 4.90
N SER A 26 19.80 -55.21 3.72
CA SER A 26 19.52 -54.52 2.43
C SER A 26 18.02 -54.42 2.10
N LEU A 27 17.17 -55.31 2.61
CA LEU A 27 15.72 -55.28 2.35
C LEU A 27 14.95 -54.28 3.25
N LEU A 28 15.60 -53.76 4.29
CA LEU A 28 15.03 -52.76 5.20
C LEU A 28 15.43 -51.33 4.83
N VAL A 29 16.43 -51.17 3.95
CA VAL A 29 16.85 -49.86 3.45
C VAL A 29 15.80 -49.35 2.48
N LYS A 30 15.28 -48.15 2.75
CA LYS A 30 14.39 -47.45 1.85
C LYS A 30 15.14 -46.38 1.08
N GLU A 31 14.91 -46.29 -0.23
CA GLU A 31 15.36 -45.18 -1.07
C GLU A 31 14.31 -44.08 -1.07
N VAL A 32 14.64 -42.95 -0.44
CA VAL A 32 13.72 -41.82 -0.26
C VAL A 32 14.34 -40.59 -0.90
N THR A 33 13.53 -39.72 -1.50
CA THR A 33 14.00 -38.41 -1.99
C THR A 33 13.65 -37.35 -0.97
N VAL A 34 14.65 -36.66 -0.40
CA VAL A 34 14.44 -35.48 0.45
C VAL A 34 14.66 -34.23 -0.39
N VAL A 35 13.67 -33.34 -0.43
CA VAL A 35 13.70 -32.07 -1.15
C VAL A 35 13.79 -30.94 -0.14
N ILE A 36 14.95 -30.28 -0.05
CA ILE A 36 15.19 -29.21 0.93
C ILE A 36 15.17 -27.88 0.19
N ASP A 37 14.14 -27.05 0.44
CA ASP A 37 13.95 -25.77 -0.25
C ASP A 37 14.07 -25.87 -1.79
N GLY A 38 13.60 -26.98 -2.36
CA GLY A 38 13.65 -27.28 -3.80
C GLY A 38 14.89 -28.07 -4.26
N GLU A 39 15.89 -28.28 -3.41
CA GLU A 39 17.07 -29.07 -3.73
C GLU A 39 16.83 -30.56 -3.44
N ARG A 40 16.83 -31.40 -4.48
CA ARG A 40 16.57 -32.85 -4.35
C ARG A 40 17.82 -33.61 -3.91
N ARG A 41 17.69 -34.45 -2.90
CA ARG A 41 18.74 -35.31 -2.36
C ARG A 41 18.23 -36.74 -2.17
N PRO A 42 18.80 -37.74 -2.86
CA PRO A 42 18.49 -39.13 -2.56
C PRO A 42 19.09 -39.51 -1.21
N VAL A 43 18.30 -40.17 -0.37
CA VAL A 43 18.67 -40.61 0.98
C VAL A 43 18.32 -42.09 1.10
N ARG A 44 19.27 -42.86 1.64
CA ARG A 44 19.01 -44.22 2.11
C ARG A 44 18.78 -44.15 3.60
N ALA A 45 17.59 -44.54 4.04
CA ALA A 45 17.18 -44.45 5.42
C ALA A 45 16.57 -45.77 5.91
N PHE A 46 16.66 -45.97 7.22
CA PHE A 46 16.06 -47.13 7.91
C PHE A 46 14.77 -46.74 8.65
N GLY A 47 14.55 -45.43 8.84
CA GLY A 47 13.37 -44.89 9.50
C GLY A 47 12.03 -45.37 8.91
N GLY A 48 11.08 -45.66 9.79
CA GLY A 48 9.70 -45.91 9.43
C GLY A 48 8.92 -44.62 9.16
N THR A 49 9.39 -43.48 9.70
CA THR A 49 8.67 -42.20 9.62
C THR A 49 9.50 -41.07 9.01
N VAL A 50 8.83 -40.00 8.57
CA VAL A 50 9.48 -38.81 7.99
C VAL A 50 10.55 -38.23 8.93
N GLN A 51 10.26 -38.12 10.23
CA GLN A 51 11.18 -37.57 11.22
C GLN A 51 12.46 -38.42 11.36
N GLU A 52 12.33 -39.75 11.35
CA GLU A 52 13.47 -40.66 11.43
C GLU A 52 14.33 -40.60 10.16
N VAL A 53 13.69 -40.56 8.97
CA VAL A 53 14.40 -40.41 7.70
C VAL A 53 15.18 -39.09 7.64
N LEU A 54 14.61 -37.99 8.13
CA LEU A 54 15.30 -36.70 8.19
C LEU A 54 16.46 -36.72 9.19
N ALA A 55 16.30 -37.41 10.34
CA ALA A 55 17.38 -37.59 11.30
C ALA A 55 18.55 -38.41 10.72
N ASP A 56 18.26 -39.51 10.01
CA ASP A 56 19.25 -40.32 9.29
C ASP A 56 19.99 -39.48 8.22
N ALA A 57 19.27 -38.57 7.56
CA ALA A 57 19.83 -37.65 6.57
C ALA A 57 20.64 -36.47 7.18
N GLY A 58 20.69 -36.35 8.51
CA GLY A 58 21.32 -35.21 9.19
C GLY A 58 20.58 -33.88 9.02
N VAL A 59 19.28 -33.93 8.69
CA VAL A 59 18.43 -32.76 8.49
C VAL A 59 17.67 -32.48 9.79
N SER A 60 18.02 -31.38 10.45
CA SER A 60 17.27 -30.90 11.62
C SER A 60 16.06 -30.09 11.18
N VAL A 61 14.92 -30.33 11.84
CA VAL A 61 13.66 -29.62 11.60
C VAL A 61 13.44 -28.63 12.73
N GLY A 62 13.39 -27.34 12.38
CA GLY A 62 13.20 -26.23 13.31
C GLY A 62 11.72 -25.89 13.55
N TYR A 63 11.49 -24.96 14.47
CA TYR A 63 10.16 -24.37 14.66
C TYR A 63 9.75 -23.57 13.42
N GLY A 64 8.55 -23.85 12.91
CA GLY A 64 7.97 -23.18 11.74
C GLY A 64 8.33 -23.82 10.39
N ASP A 65 9.22 -24.82 10.37
CA ASP A 65 9.51 -25.58 9.15
C ASP A 65 8.26 -26.35 8.71
N LEU A 66 8.03 -26.41 7.40
CA LEU A 66 6.95 -27.18 6.81
C LEU A 66 7.52 -28.52 6.32
N LEU A 67 6.87 -29.61 6.75
CA LEU A 67 7.15 -30.97 6.28
C LEU A 67 5.97 -31.50 5.48
N SER A 68 6.26 -32.06 4.31
CA SER A 68 5.29 -32.81 3.52
C SER A 68 5.92 -34.12 3.02
N PRO A 69 5.44 -35.31 3.44
CA PRO A 69 4.39 -35.54 4.43
C PRO A 69 4.75 -35.08 5.86
N ALA A 70 3.78 -35.12 6.77
CA ALA A 70 3.98 -34.71 8.16
C ALA A 70 5.02 -35.58 8.89
N ALA A 71 5.66 -35.04 9.93
CA ALA A 71 6.79 -35.67 10.64
C ALA A 71 6.58 -37.14 11.08
N ARG A 72 5.34 -37.52 11.44
CA ARG A 72 4.99 -38.89 11.89
C ARG A 72 4.38 -39.76 10.80
N ALA A 73 4.26 -39.25 9.58
CA ALA A 73 3.76 -40.05 8.47
C ALA A 73 4.73 -41.21 8.19
N GLN A 74 4.16 -42.36 7.85
CA GLN A 74 4.94 -43.52 7.44
C GLN A 74 5.62 -43.23 6.10
N VAL A 75 6.84 -43.74 5.95
CA VAL A 75 7.65 -43.57 4.74
C VAL A 75 7.85 -44.93 4.09
N ASP A 76 7.49 -45.05 2.83
CA ASP A 76 7.73 -46.22 1.99
C ASP A 76 8.82 -45.93 0.95
N ASP A 77 9.25 -46.98 0.24
CA ASP A 77 10.24 -46.87 -0.82
C ASP A 77 9.77 -45.92 -1.94
N GLY A 78 10.65 -45.04 -2.41
CA GLY A 78 10.35 -44.03 -3.41
C GLY A 78 9.58 -42.79 -2.90
N THR A 79 9.28 -42.71 -1.59
CA THR A 79 8.62 -41.53 -1.01
C THR A 79 9.43 -40.26 -1.27
N THR A 80 8.74 -39.15 -1.55
CA THR A 80 9.35 -37.82 -1.60
C THR A 80 8.97 -37.05 -0.33
N ILE A 81 9.98 -36.64 0.43
CA ILE A 81 9.84 -35.81 1.63
C ILE A 81 10.29 -34.40 1.27
N GLU A 82 9.39 -33.44 1.34
CA GLU A 82 9.69 -32.03 1.17
C GLU A 82 9.87 -31.35 2.54
N VAL A 83 10.97 -30.61 2.66
CA VAL A 83 11.32 -29.78 3.80
C VAL A 83 11.42 -28.34 3.32
N ARG A 84 10.51 -27.47 3.75
CA ARG A 84 10.61 -26.03 3.53
C ARG A 84 10.98 -25.34 4.84
N ARG A 85 12.18 -24.76 4.89
CA ARG A 85 12.70 -24.17 6.13
C ARG A 85 12.09 -22.80 6.42
N ALA A 86 11.80 -22.54 7.69
CA ALA A 86 11.30 -21.28 8.17
C ALA A 86 12.37 -20.19 8.08
N ARG A 87 11.94 -19.01 7.65
CA ARG A 87 12.77 -17.83 7.42
C ARG A 87 12.12 -16.64 8.11
N PRO A 88 12.81 -15.99 9.06
CA PRO A 88 12.26 -14.81 9.72
C PRO A 88 12.29 -13.61 8.78
N ILE A 89 11.15 -12.96 8.61
CA ILE A 89 11.03 -11.68 7.90
C ILE A 89 10.60 -10.61 8.89
N LYS A 90 11.41 -9.56 8.99
CA LYS A 90 11.03 -8.31 9.64
C LYS A 90 10.43 -7.39 8.58
N LEU A 91 9.10 -7.43 8.48
CA LEU A 91 8.32 -6.70 7.50
C LEU A 91 8.00 -5.30 8.02
N THR A 92 8.33 -4.26 7.25
CA THR A 92 7.84 -2.90 7.45
C THR A 92 6.82 -2.56 6.36
N LEU A 93 5.54 -2.75 6.67
CA LEU A 93 4.42 -2.47 5.77
C LEU A 93 3.88 -1.06 6.04
N ASP A 94 4.00 -0.17 5.07
CA ASP A 94 3.51 1.21 5.16
C ASP A 94 4.02 1.98 6.40
N GLY A 95 5.18 1.55 6.92
CA GLY A 95 5.82 2.12 8.09
C GLY A 95 5.47 1.47 9.43
N ARG A 96 4.66 0.42 9.45
CA ARG A 96 4.44 -0.42 10.63
C ARG A 96 5.31 -1.67 10.51
N THR A 97 6.08 -1.96 11.55
CA THR A 97 7.01 -3.10 11.56
C THR A 97 6.42 -4.28 12.33
N SER A 98 6.50 -5.47 11.75
CA SER A 98 6.12 -6.74 12.36
C SER A 98 7.12 -7.83 11.96
N THR A 99 7.19 -8.90 12.75
CA THR A 99 8.05 -10.05 12.47
C THR A 99 7.18 -11.25 12.15
N HIS A 100 7.49 -11.94 11.05
CA HIS A 100 6.79 -13.11 10.57
C HIS A 100 7.77 -14.24 10.23
N LEU A 101 7.31 -15.48 10.27
CA LEU A 101 8.03 -16.62 9.71
C LEU A 101 7.36 -17.00 8.39
N VAL A 102 8.16 -17.22 7.36
CA VAL A 102 7.71 -17.72 6.04
C VAL A 102 8.55 -18.92 5.64
N THR A 103 8.04 -19.75 4.73
CA THR A 103 8.80 -20.89 4.15
C THR A 103 9.21 -20.64 2.70
N ALA A 104 8.82 -19.49 2.15
CA ALA A 104 9.17 -19.03 0.82
C ALA A 104 10.68 -18.75 0.66
N THR A 105 11.25 -19.17 -0.46
CA THR A 105 12.68 -18.99 -0.77
C THR A 105 13.00 -17.67 -1.45
N ASN A 106 11.98 -16.92 -1.88
CA ASN A 106 12.11 -15.61 -2.51
C ASN A 106 11.06 -14.61 -1.99
N VAL A 107 11.32 -13.32 -2.21
CA VAL A 107 10.49 -12.20 -1.70
C VAL A 107 9.06 -12.25 -2.23
N GLY A 108 8.87 -12.60 -3.50
CA GLY A 108 7.53 -12.65 -4.13
C GLY A 108 6.62 -13.68 -3.45
N ASP A 109 7.12 -14.90 -3.30
CA ASP A 109 6.39 -15.98 -2.63
C ASP A 109 6.21 -15.69 -1.14
N ALA A 110 7.20 -15.06 -0.50
CA ALA A 110 7.11 -14.67 0.91
C ALA A 110 6.01 -13.64 1.13
N LEU A 111 5.87 -12.66 0.23
CA LEU A 111 4.79 -11.70 0.28
C LEU A 111 3.43 -12.37 0.03
N ALA A 112 3.36 -13.36 -0.86
CA ALA A 112 2.14 -14.14 -1.09
C ALA A 112 1.72 -14.95 0.16
N GLU A 113 2.66 -15.59 0.87
CA GLU A 113 2.40 -16.27 2.15
C GLU A 113 1.91 -15.31 3.25
N LEU A 114 2.20 -14.01 3.13
CA LEU A 114 1.74 -12.96 4.04
C LEU A 114 0.49 -12.21 3.54
N ASP A 115 -0.20 -12.74 2.51
CA ASP A 115 -1.37 -12.13 1.86
C ASP A 115 -1.12 -10.72 1.28
N ILE A 116 0.14 -10.41 0.94
CA ILE A 116 0.55 -9.15 0.32
C ILE A 116 0.81 -9.40 -1.17
N THR A 117 -0.15 -9.04 -2.01
CA THR A 117 0.02 -9.22 -3.45
C THR A 117 1.07 -8.26 -4.04
N PRO A 118 1.90 -8.70 -5.00
CA PRO A 118 2.86 -7.82 -5.69
C PRO A 118 2.21 -6.61 -6.38
N ALA A 119 0.96 -6.75 -6.85
CA ALA A 119 0.19 -5.66 -7.43
C ALA A 119 -0.18 -4.57 -6.39
N ALA A 120 -0.42 -4.98 -5.13
CA ALA A 120 -0.65 -4.06 -4.01
C ALA A 120 0.67 -3.46 -3.49
N ALA A 121 1.79 -4.17 -3.60
CA ALA A 121 3.12 -3.71 -3.22
C ALA A 121 3.69 -2.69 -4.22
N GLY A 122 3.21 -1.45 -4.14
CA GLY A 122 3.60 -0.36 -5.03
C GLY A 122 5.10 -0.11 -5.15
N LYS A 123 5.83 -0.25 -4.04
CA LYS A 123 7.30 -0.17 -3.96
C LYS A 123 7.81 -1.17 -2.93
N LEU A 124 8.88 -1.88 -3.28
CA LEU A 124 9.56 -2.86 -2.43
C LEU A 124 11.01 -2.45 -2.18
N SER A 125 11.57 -2.81 -1.02
CA SER A 125 13.01 -2.64 -0.75
C SER A 125 13.89 -3.68 -1.44
N ALA A 126 13.32 -4.80 -1.88
CA ALA A 126 14.00 -5.85 -2.63
C ALA A 126 13.09 -6.37 -3.77
N PRO A 127 13.65 -6.80 -4.90
CA PRO A 127 12.86 -7.32 -6.01
C PRO A 127 12.18 -8.66 -5.65
N PRO A 128 11.03 -9.01 -6.24
CA PRO A 128 10.31 -10.26 -5.92
C PRO A 128 11.16 -11.54 -6.08
N ALA A 129 12.06 -11.58 -7.07
CA ALA A 129 12.94 -12.71 -7.31
C ALA A 129 14.14 -12.79 -6.34
N HIS A 130 14.31 -11.81 -5.45
CA HIS A 130 15.41 -11.83 -4.49
C HIS A 130 15.23 -12.98 -3.50
N LYS A 131 16.32 -13.70 -3.19
CA LYS A 131 16.28 -14.83 -2.25
C LYS A 131 16.07 -14.34 -0.82
N VAL A 132 15.28 -15.09 -0.05
CA VAL A 132 15.09 -14.87 1.38
C VAL A 132 16.09 -15.75 2.14
N PRO A 133 17.04 -15.18 2.90
CA PRO A 133 18.04 -15.95 3.64
C PRO A 133 17.43 -16.78 4.78
N LEU A 134 18.17 -17.77 5.30
CA LEU A 134 17.72 -18.57 6.46
C LEU A 134 17.82 -17.77 7.76
N GLU A 135 18.87 -16.98 7.87
CA GLU A 135 19.15 -16.06 8.96
C GLU A 135 18.11 -14.91 9.08
N GLY A 136 17.34 -14.70 8.01
CA GLY A 136 16.24 -13.75 7.95
C GLY A 136 16.45 -12.58 7.00
N MET A 137 15.41 -11.76 6.85
CA MET A 137 15.39 -10.62 5.93
C MET A 137 14.62 -9.44 6.52
N GLU A 138 15.14 -8.23 6.36
CA GLU A 138 14.33 -7.00 6.52
C GLU A 138 13.71 -6.62 5.18
N LEU A 139 12.39 -6.44 5.16
CA LEU A 139 11.64 -6.13 3.95
C LEU A 139 10.73 -4.92 4.20
N THR A 140 10.88 -3.87 3.39
CA THR A 140 9.98 -2.71 3.45
C THR A 140 9.06 -2.70 2.23
N VAL A 141 7.76 -2.60 2.49
CA VAL A 141 6.71 -2.60 1.48
C VAL A 141 5.90 -1.32 1.61
N TYR A 142 5.73 -0.60 0.50
CA TYR A 142 4.81 0.53 0.41
C TYR A 142 3.64 0.15 -0.49
N THR A 143 2.42 0.21 0.03
CA THR A 143 1.25 -0.20 -0.75
C THR A 143 0.84 0.89 -1.75
N ARG A 144 0.51 0.49 -2.98
CA ARG A 144 -0.02 1.40 -4.01
C ARG A 144 -1.51 1.58 -3.79
N ARG A 145 -1.94 2.83 -3.65
CA ARG A 145 -3.35 3.18 -3.43
C ARG A 145 -3.77 4.37 -4.28
N LYS A 146 -5.05 4.43 -4.66
CA LYS A 146 -5.64 5.55 -5.38
C LYS A 146 -6.17 6.56 -4.37
N VAL A 147 -5.79 7.82 -4.56
CA VAL A 147 -6.30 8.95 -3.76
C VAL A 147 -6.94 9.97 -4.69
N TYR A 148 -7.84 10.76 -4.13
CA TYR A 148 -8.48 11.88 -4.79
C TYR A 148 -8.11 13.16 -4.05
N VAL A 149 -7.89 14.24 -4.78
CA VAL A 149 -7.88 15.59 -4.19
C VAL A 149 -9.03 16.37 -4.79
N VAL A 150 -9.74 17.07 -3.92
CA VAL A 150 -10.80 18.00 -4.27
C VAL A 150 -10.40 19.38 -3.75
N ALA A 151 -10.28 20.34 -4.66
CA ALA A 151 -10.07 21.75 -4.35
C ALA A 151 -11.13 22.53 -5.14
N GLY A 152 -12.14 23.02 -4.43
CA GLY A 152 -13.36 23.55 -5.05
C GLY A 152 -14.06 22.50 -5.91
N THR A 153 -14.33 22.80 -7.17
CA THR A 153 -14.92 21.90 -8.18
C THR A 153 -13.89 21.00 -8.86
N THR A 154 -12.59 21.30 -8.71
CA THR A 154 -11.53 20.51 -9.33
C THR A 154 -11.31 19.21 -8.57
N ARG A 155 -11.48 18.08 -9.27
CA ARG A 155 -11.17 16.75 -8.75
C ARG A 155 -10.07 16.08 -9.55
N VAL A 156 -8.95 15.80 -8.90
CA VAL A 156 -7.83 15.05 -9.49
C VAL A 156 -7.62 13.73 -8.75
N SER A 157 -7.19 12.69 -9.45
CA SER A 157 -6.87 11.40 -8.83
C SER A 157 -5.60 10.80 -9.39
N TRP A 158 -4.87 10.07 -8.55
CA TRP A 158 -3.69 9.32 -8.96
C TRP A 158 -3.40 8.18 -7.98
N ARG A 159 -2.47 7.30 -8.36
CA ARG A 159 -1.97 6.26 -7.45
C ARG A 159 -0.69 6.73 -6.77
N THR A 160 -0.59 6.50 -5.46
CA THR A 160 0.54 6.91 -4.63
C THR A 160 0.94 5.79 -3.67
N THR A 161 2.19 5.86 -3.21
CA THR A 161 2.76 5.07 -2.10
C THR A 161 3.08 5.94 -0.88
N ALA A 162 2.60 7.19 -0.87
CA ALA A 162 2.86 8.16 0.19
C ALA A 162 2.34 7.67 1.55
N ARG A 163 3.14 7.90 2.60
CA ARG A 163 2.76 7.55 3.98
C ARG A 163 1.86 8.59 4.64
N THR A 164 1.83 9.80 4.11
CA THR A 164 1.02 10.90 4.64
C THR A 164 0.31 11.67 3.54
N VAL A 165 -0.82 12.30 3.88
CA VAL A 165 -1.53 13.24 2.98
C VAL A 165 -0.58 14.34 2.48
N ARG A 166 0.30 14.87 3.34
CA ARG A 166 1.31 15.87 2.97
C ARG A 166 2.23 15.38 1.85
N GLU A 167 2.74 14.16 1.99
CA GLU A 167 3.62 13.57 0.99
C GLU A 167 2.87 13.33 -0.33
N ALA A 168 1.61 12.87 -0.27
CA ALA A 168 0.78 12.70 -1.45
C ALA A 168 0.59 14.02 -2.22
N LEU A 169 0.19 15.10 -1.53
CA LEU A 169 0.01 16.43 -2.13
C LEU A 169 1.32 16.96 -2.74
N LYS A 170 2.45 16.75 -2.05
CA LYS A 170 3.78 17.14 -2.54
C LYS A 170 4.14 16.43 -3.85
N GLN A 171 3.81 15.14 -4.00
CA GLN A 171 4.07 14.37 -5.23
C GLN A 171 3.36 14.97 -6.45
N LYS A 172 2.16 15.53 -6.27
CA LYS A 172 1.42 16.22 -7.34
C LYS A 172 1.68 17.72 -7.41
N ARG A 173 2.67 18.22 -6.67
CA ARG A 173 3.03 19.65 -6.63
C ARG A 173 1.84 20.55 -6.26
N ILE A 174 0.90 20.03 -5.47
CA ILE A 174 -0.24 20.82 -4.97
C ILE A 174 0.29 21.69 -3.83
N ALA A 175 0.49 22.97 -4.13
CA ALA A 175 1.04 23.94 -3.18
C ALA A 175 -0.07 24.45 -2.26
N LEU A 176 0.05 24.16 -0.96
CA LEU A 176 -0.84 24.71 0.05
C LEU A 176 -0.29 26.06 0.51
N ARG A 177 -1.07 27.13 0.37
CA ARG A 177 -0.76 28.41 1.01
C ARG A 177 -0.97 28.32 2.52
N ARG A 178 -0.37 29.23 3.27
CA ARG A 178 -0.55 29.30 4.74
C ARG A 178 -2.03 29.46 5.08
N GLY A 179 -2.51 28.68 6.05
CA GLY A 179 -3.89 28.74 6.54
C GLY A 179 -4.87 27.77 5.86
N TYR A 180 -4.49 27.13 4.76
CA TYR A 180 -5.35 26.14 4.11
C TYR A 180 -5.68 24.97 5.02
N LEU A 181 -6.95 24.58 5.00
CA LEU A 181 -7.47 23.43 5.72
C LEU A 181 -7.43 22.22 4.79
N VAL A 182 -6.94 21.09 5.30
CA VAL A 182 -6.87 19.83 4.57
C VAL A 182 -7.52 18.74 5.39
N ASN A 183 -8.48 18.05 4.79
CA ASN A 183 -9.16 16.91 5.39
C ASN A 183 -9.03 15.69 4.46
N PRO A 184 -8.50 14.53 4.92
CA PRO A 184 -7.98 14.28 6.26
C PRO A 184 -6.65 15.03 6.56
N PRO A 185 -6.22 15.12 7.84
CA PRO A 185 -5.08 15.93 8.24
C PRO A 185 -3.79 15.60 7.48
N LEU A 186 -2.91 16.59 7.30
CA LEU A 186 -1.65 16.43 6.58
C LEU A 186 -0.76 15.27 7.05
N SER A 187 -0.82 14.92 8.33
CA SER A 187 -0.06 13.81 8.94
C SER A 187 -0.75 12.45 8.82
N SER A 188 -2.02 12.40 8.42
CA SER A 188 -2.78 11.17 8.36
C SER A 188 -2.34 10.29 7.20
N PHE A 189 -2.50 8.98 7.37
CA PHE A 189 -2.23 7.99 6.35
C PHE A 189 -3.39 7.96 5.34
N PRO A 190 -3.15 8.24 4.04
CA PRO A 190 -4.18 8.13 3.03
C PRO A 190 -4.44 6.65 2.72
N LYS A 191 -5.65 6.17 3.01
CA LYS A 191 -6.12 4.83 2.61
C LYS A 191 -6.52 4.82 1.14
N ASP A 192 -6.71 3.63 0.56
CA ASP A 192 -7.28 3.51 -0.79
C ASP A 192 -8.66 4.17 -0.85
N GLY A 193 -8.90 4.95 -1.90
CA GLY A 193 -10.13 5.72 -2.08
C GLY A 193 -10.22 7.03 -1.29
N THR A 194 -9.21 7.40 -0.49
CA THR A 194 -9.25 8.63 0.32
C THR A 194 -9.51 9.86 -0.55
N VAL A 195 -10.50 10.67 -0.14
CA VAL A 195 -10.77 11.99 -0.71
C VAL A 195 -10.12 13.04 0.19
N ILE A 196 -9.15 13.76 -0.37
CA ILE A 196 -8.40 14.82 0.30
C ILE A 196 -9.03 16.15 -0.13
N THR A 197 -9.82 16.75 0.74
CA THR A 197 -10.43 18.06 0.49
C THR A 197 -9.47 19.15 0.94
N VAL A 198 -9.23 20.12 0.05
CA VAL A 198 -8.43 21.31 0.29
C VAL A 198 -9.36 22.51 0.30
N THR A 199 -9.48 23.15 1.45
CA THR A 199 -10.38 24.30 1.65
C THR A 199 -9.56 25.55 1.98
N PRO A 200 -9.77 26.66 1.26
CA PRO A 200 -9.20 27.95 1.60
C PRO A 200 -9.60 28.39 3.01
N PRO A 201 -8.72 29.10 3.73
CA PRO A 201 -9.12 29.66 5.01
C PRO A 201 -10.17 30.75 4.81
N ARG A 202 -11.22 30.73 5.63
CA ARG A 202 -12.10 31.88 5.89
C ARG A 202 -11.65 32.58 7.17
N THR A 203 -10.52 33.28 7.10
CA THR A 203 -9.92 33.94 8.28
C THR A 203 -10.62 35.23 8.66
N VAL A 204 -11.34 35.86 7.73
CA VAL A 204 -12.03 37.13 7.94
C VAL A 204 -13.51 36.84 8.03
N GLN A 205 -14.13 37.18 9.16
CA GLN A 205 -15.58 37.16 9.27
C GLN A 205 -16.18 38.33 8.49
N ILE A 206 -17.20 38.05 7.71
CA ILE A 206 -17.97 39.06 6.99
C ILE A 206 -18.93 39.71 7.98
N GLN A 207 -19.05 41.04 7.93
CA GLN A 207 -20.00 41.78 8.76
C GLN A 207 -21.45 41.39 8.39
N PRO A 208 -22.35 41.19 9.38
CA PRO A 208 -23.73 40.80 9.12
C PRO A 208 -24.45 41.69 8.11
N GLU A 209 -24.29 43.01 8.21
CA GLU A 209 -24.87 43.99 7.30
C GLU A 209 -24.43 43.82 5.84
N ILE A 210 -23.21 43.30 5.62
CA ILE A 210 -22.70 42.99 4.28
C ILE A 210 -23.29 41.67 3.77
N MET A 211 -23.46 40.67 4.65
CA MET A 211 -24.08 39.39 4.30
C MET A 211 -25.55 39.55 3.89
N GLU A 212 -26.24 40.57 4.40
CA GLU A 212 -27.64 40.88 4.13
C GLU A 212 -27.89 41.64 2.82
N LEU A 213 -26.85 42.13 2.14
CA LEU A 213 -26.97 42.76 0.82
C LEU A 213 -27.52 41.77 -0.22
N ASP A 214 -28.08 42.32 -1.31
CA ASP A 214 -28.68 41.53 -2.38
C ASP A 214 -27.63 40.99 -3.37
N TRP A 215 -26.83 40.05 -2.87
CA TRP A 215 -25.77 39.37 -3.63
C TRP A 215 -26.32 38.55 -4.79
N GLU A 216 -27.53 38.03 -4.66
CA GLU A 216 -28.22 37.29 -5.71
C GLU A 216 -28.52 38.20 -6.92
N SER A 217 -29.10 39.38 -6.68
CA SER A 217 -29.35 40.35 -7.76
C SER A 217 -28.06 40.85 -8.43
N LEU A 218 -26.96 40.96 -7.68
CA LEU A 218 -25.65 41.26 -8.27
C LEU A 218 -25.17 40.11 -9.17
N ALA A 219 -25.19 38.87 -8.68
CA ALA A 219 -24.76 37.70 -9.44
C ALA A 219 -25.60 37.48 -10.71
N GLU A 220 -26.92 37.70 -10.63
CA GLU A 220 -27.82 37.60 -11.77
C GLU A 220 -27.46 38.64 -12.86
N CYS A 221 -27.13 39.86 -12.45
CA CYS A 221 -26.72 40.91 -13.39
C CYS A 221 -25.33 40.64 -14.01
N GLU A 222 -24.39 40.15 -13.22
CA GLU A 222 -23.00 39.92 -13.65
C GLU A 222 -22.86 38.67 -14.54
N SER A 223 -23.52 37.57 -14.19
CA SER A 223 -23.34 36.29 -14.88
C SER A 223 -24.61 35.48 -15.13
N GLN A 224 -25.81 36.04 -14.93
CA GLN A 224 -27.08 35.28 -14.94
C GLN A 224 -27.08 34.13 -13.92
N GLY A 225 -26.39 34.33 -12.79
CA GLY A 225 -26.25 33.33 -11.75
C GLY A 225 -25.37 32.15 -12.11
N ASP A 226 -24.59 32.20 -13.21
CA ASP A 226 -23.69 31.12 -13.62
C ASP A 226 -22.34 31.19 -12.87
N PRO A 227 -22.01 30.21 -11.99
CA PRO A 227 -20.75 30.16 -11.27
C PRO A 227 -19.56 29.72 -12.13
N GLU A 228 -19.81 29.17 -13.32
CA GLU A 228 -18.79 28.74 -14.27
C GLU A 228 -18.55 29.76 -15.40
N ALA A 229 -19.23 30.91 -15.34
CA ALA A 229 -19.14 31.96 -16.34
C ALA A 229 -17.70 32.42 -16.60
N TYR A 230 -17.37 32.65 -17.88
CA TYR A 230 -16.11 33.20 -18.32
C TYR A 230 -16.32 34.21 -19.45
N ASN A 231 -15.90 35.46 -19.22
CA ASN A 231 -15.91 36.50 -20.24
C ASN A 231 -14.48 36.82 -20.70
N PRO A 232 -14.11 36.49 -21.96
CA PRO A 232 -12.76 36.68 -22.48
C PRO A 232 -12.38 38.13 -22.80
N ASP A 233 -13.34 39.07 -22.90
CA ASP A 233 -13.07 40.46 -23.30
C ASP A 233 -12.32 41.27 -22.22
N GLY A 234 -12.35 40.80 -20.96
CA GLY A 234 -11.68 41.43 -19.81
C GLY A 234 -11.13 40.43 -18.79
N PRO A 235 -10.78 39.22 -19.25
CA PRO A 235 -10.89 37.94 -18.53
C PRO A 235 -11.56 38.02 -17.14
N TYR A 236 -12.89 37.93 -17.15
CA TYR A 236 -13.73 37.88 -15.94
C TYR A 236 -14.29 36.48 -15.71
N TYR A 237 -14.45 36.11 -14.44
CA TYR A 237 -14.73 34.72 -14.04
C TYR A 237 -15.81 34.63 -12.95
N GLY A 238 -16.69 33.64 -13.10
CA GLY A 238 -17.65 33.20 -12.10
C GLY A 238 -18.80 34.17 -11.82
N LEU A 239 -19.55 33.89 -10.75
CA LEU A 239 -20.80 34.57 -10.36
C LEU A 239 -20.73 36.09 -10.37
N TYR A 240 -19.59 36.63 -9.90
CA TYR A 240 -19.41 38.06 -9.69
C TYR A 240 -18.42 38.67 -10.68
N GLN A 241 -18.11 37.95 -11.77
CA GLN A 241 -17.24 38.43 -12.86
C GLN A 241 -15.92 39.01 -12.36
N PHE A 242 -15.26 38.30 -11.44
CA PHE A 242 -13.97 38.73 -10.90
C PHE A 242 -12.90 38.78 -11.99
N SER A 243 -12.05 39.81 -11.95
CA SER A 243 -10.74 39.69 -12.57
C SER A 243 -9.84 38.75 -11.74
N LEU A 244 -8.93 38.03 -12.40
CA LEU A 244 -8.02 37.11 -11.72
C LEU A 244 -7.15 37.79 -10.63
N PRO A 245 -6.57 38.99 -10.84
CA PRO A 245 -5.85 39.69 -9.78
C PRO A 245 -6.73 39.99 -8.56
N MET A 246 -8.01 40.33 -8.78
CA MET A 246 -8.90 40.66 -7.68
C MET A 246 -9.33 39.42 -6.89
N TRP A 247 -9.66 38.33 -7.59
CA TRP A 247 -9.88 37.02 -6.95
C TRP A 247 -8.71 36.63 -6.04
N GLN A 248 -7.48 36.81 -6.51
CA GLN A 248 -6.28 36.52 -5.74
C GLN A 248 -6.07 37.48 -4.56
N ALA A 249 -6.44 38.76 -4.70
CA ALA A 249 -6.32 39.76 -3.64
C ALA A 249 -7.20 39.41 -2.42
N VAL A 250 -8.38 38.84 -2.65
CA VAL A 250 -9.25 38.32 -1.58
C VAL A 250 -8.93 36.88 -1.20
N GLY A 251 -7.79 36.34 -1.61
CA GLY A 251 -7.28 35.04 -1.17
C GLY A 251 -7.77 33.83 -1.97
N GLY A 252 -8.43 34.05 -3.11
CA GLY A 252 -8.79 33.02 -4.07
C GLY A 252 -7.59 32.31 -4.69
N MET A 253 -7.80 31.07 -5.14
CA MET A 253 -6.83 30.26 -5.89
C MET A 253 -7.39 29.87 -7.25
N ASP A 254 -6.49 29.65 -8.22
CA ASP A 254 -6.84 29.39 -9.61
C ASP A 254 -7.84 30.45 -10.10
N THR A 255 -8.98 30.05 -10.67
CA THR A 255 -10.05 30.94 -11.11
C THR A 255 -11.29 30.77 -10.23
N PRO A 256 -12.15 31.79 -10.08
CA PRO A 256 -13.44 31.66 -9.38
C PRO A 256 -14.26 30.45 -9.82
N THR A 257 -14.25 30.13 -11.12
CA THR A 257 -14.98 29.00 -11.73
C THR A 257 -14.56 27.63 -11.21
N THR A 258 -13.38 27.50 -10.59
CA THR A 258 -12.96 26.24 -9.96
C THR A 258 -13.47 26.10 -8.53
N TRP A 259 -14.34 26.99 -8.04
CA TRP A 259 -14.84 27.01 -6.67
C TRP A 259 -16.37 27.10 -6.62
N PRO A 260 -17.00 26.49 -5.60
CA PRO A 260 -18.46 26.54 -5.44
C PRO A 260 -18.97 27.97 -5.23
N GLU A 261 -20.24 28.21 -5.57
CA GLU A 261 -20.94 29.49 -5.44
C GLU A 261 -20.75 30.17 -4.07
N GLU A 262 -20.76 29.37 -3.00
CA GLU A 262 -20.62 29.83 -1.62
C GLU A 262 -19.24 30.46 -1.38
N GLU A 263 -18.19 29.90 -1.99
CA GLU A 263 -16.84 30.44 -1.88
C GLU A 263 -16.69 31.68 -2.73
N GLN A 264 -17.28 31.71 -3.93
CA GLN A 264 -17.28 32.92 -4.77
C GLN A 264 -18.00 34.08 -4.05
N THR A 265 -19.14 33.80 -3.41
CA THR A 265 -19.93 34.77 -2.64
C THR A 265 -19.19 35.27 -1.41
N TYR A 266 -18.58 34.38 -0.62
CA TYR A 266 -17.74 34.77 0.52
C TYR A 266 -16.61 35.73 0.09
N ARG A 267 -15.97 35.47 -1.06
CA ARG A 267 -14.88 36.30 -1.57
C ARG A 267 -15.37 37.64 -2.12
N ALA A 268 -16.57 37.70 -2.69
CA ALA A 268 -17.20 38.95 -3.14
C ALA A 268 -17.58 39.84 -1.94
N GLN A 269 -18.16 39.23 -0.90
CA GLN A 269 -18.41 39.89 0.39
C GLN A 269 -17.12 40.41 1.02
N LEU A 270 -16.08 39.58 1.04
CA LEU A 270 -14.77 39.98 1.55
C LEU A 270 -14.19 41.15 0.76
N LEU A 271 -14.34 41.15 -0.57
CA LEU A 271 -13.89 42.25 -1.40
C LEU A 271 -14.59 43.55 -1.03
N TYR A 272 -15.93 43.52 -1.00
CA TYR A 272 -16.75 44.68 -0.64
C TYR A 272 -16.34 45.25 0.72
N GLN A 273 -16.13 44.36 1.70
CA GLN A 273 -15.66 44.73 3.03
C GLN A 273 -14.26 45.37 2.98
N GLN A 274 -13.31 44.80 2.23
CA GLN A 274 -11.94 45.30 2.11
C GLN A 274 -11.86 46.69 1.45
N VAL A 275 -12.73 46.97 0.48
CA VAL A 275 -12.79 48.29 -0.18
C VAL A 275 -13.61 49.32 0.60
N GLY A 276 -14.20 48.92 1.73
CA GLY A 276 -15.03 49.78 2.58
C GLY A 276 -16.35 50.17 1.91
N GLY A 277 -16.98 49.22 1.20
CA GLY A 277 -18.25 49.44 0.48
C GLY A 277 -18.14 50.26 -0.81
N ARG A 278 -16.93 50.62 -1.25
CA ARG A 278 -16.68 51.31 -2.53
C ARG A 278 -16.73 50.31 -3.71
N TRP A 279 -17.92 49.83 -4.01
CA TRP A 279 -18.18 48.80 -5.02
C TRP A 279 -18.06 49.31 -6.46
N GLN A 280 -18.15 50.62 -6.71
CA GLN A 280 -18.27 51.21 -8.06
C GLN A 280 -17.10 50.87 -8.98
N GLY A 281 -15.91 50.67 -8.42
CA GLY A 281 -14.74 50.23 -9.20
C GLY A 281 -14.67 48.72 -9.43
N GLN A 282 -15.45 47.93 -8.69
CA GLN A 282 -15.46 46.46 -8.75
C GLN A 282 -16.58 45.95 -9.63
N TRP A 283 -17.76 46.54 -9.47
CA TRP A 283 -18.98 46.22 -10.21
C TRP A 283 -19.60 47.52 -10.75
N PRO A 284 -18.97 48.18 -11.74
CA PRO A 284 -19.38 49.51 -12.21
C PRO A 284 -20.77 49.54 -12.87
N HIS A 285 -21.25 48.41 -13.37
CA HIS A 285 -22.53 48.31 -14.07
C HIS A 285 -23.63 47.66 -13.23
N CYS A 286 -23.29 46.64 -12.43
CA CYS A 286 -24.27 45.88 -11.67
C CYS A 286 -24.22 46.15 -10.16
N GLY A 287 -23.25 46.89 -9.63
CA GLY A 287 -23.07 47.02 -8.18
C GLY A 287 -24.21 47.71 -7.43
N ASP A 288 -25.03 48.53 -8.11
CA ASP A 288 -26.27 49.09 -7.54
C ASP A 288 -27.29 47.98 -7.17
N ARG A 289 -27.19 46.80 -7.79
CA ARG A 289 -28.04 45.63 -7.49
C ARG A 289 -27.83 45.10 -6.08
N LEU A 290 -26.73 45.43 -5.40
CA LEU A 290 -26.54 45.06 -3.99
C LEU A 290 -27.58 45.69 -3.05
N PHE A 291 -28.25 46.76 -3.50
CA PHE A 291 -29.19 47.54 -2.70
C PHE A 291 -30.60 47.51 -3.27
N THR A 292 -30.88 46.64 -4.24
CA THR A 292 -32.26 46.37 -4.61
C THR A 292 -32.95 45.76 -3.39
N MET A 293 -33.98 46.43 -2.89
CA MET A 293 -34.77 45.87 -1.79
C MET A 293 -35.37 44.57 -2.30
N ASN A 294 -34.83 43.44 -1.86
CA ASN A 294 -35.53 42.18 -1.97
C ASN A 294 -36.83 42.34 -1.18
N ALA A 295 -37.95 42.43 -1.91
CA ALA A 295 -39.26 42.11 -1.38
C ALA A 295 -39.22 40.62 -1.01
N ARG A 296 -38.72 40.31 0.19
CA ARG A 296 -38.95 39.00 0.82
C ARG A 296 -40.39 38.92 1.31
#